data_AF-A0A9Q9WRH2-F1
#
_entry.id   AF-A0A9Q9WRH2-F1
#
_cell.length_a   1.000
_cell.length_b   1.000
_cell.length_c   1.000
_cell.angle_alpha   90.00
_cell.angle_beta   90.00
_cell.angle_gamma   90.00
#
_symmetry.space_group_name_H-M   'P 1'
#
loop_
_entity.id
_entity.type
_entity.pdbx_description
1 polymer ?
#
loop_
_entity_poly.entity_id
_entity_poly.type
_entity_poly.pdbx_seq_one_letter_code
_entity_poly.pdbx_strand_id
1 'polypeptide(L)'
;MNTLKRSLDVFKLQTENVSLSHLHLAQTMREEAKKLEDFREKQKETRKKVEQHMDALHKQKAAQYKKTADAKKTYEQKCRDKEEAEQNMNRNATTSSSKQQEKLYAKTQQAKQTAEEADRIYSHNVSLLGKLREEWLNEHVKACEFFEKQEVERISTLRNVVWTHLNHLSQQCVTSDELYEEVRKSLEQCNIQEDIEHFINLRRTGDKPPASVPYENFYNYQRSAPTRSLPTAGRRAAAPPPPTAENDPLYSTVAEPGYSLIRY
;
A
#
# COMPACT_ATOMS: atom_id res chain seq x y z
N MET A 1 47.54 11.76 -16.09
CA MET A 1 46.13 11.66 -16.55
C MET A 1 45.43 12.84 -15.91
N ASN A 2 44.65 13.61 -16.66
CA ASN A 2 43.94 14.78 -16.14
C ASN A 2 42.97 14.36 -15.00
N THR A 3 43.20 14.92 -13.82
CA THR A 3 42.48 14.63 -12.57
C THR A 3 41.04 15.10 -12.64
N LEU A 4 40.76 16.28 -13.21
CA LEU A 4 39.39 16.76 -13.43
C LEU A 4 38.57 15.79 -14.30
N LYS A 5 39.16 15.28 -15.39
CA LYS A 5 38.52 14.30 -16.27
C LYS A 5 38.12 13.05 -15.49
N ARG A 6 39.02 12.52 -14.66
CA ARG A 6 38.72 11.35 -13.81
C ARG A 6 37.52 11.64 -12.90
N SER A 7 37.46 12.80 -12.28
CA SER A 7 36.35 13.15 -11.38
C SER A 7 35.03 13.36 -12.12
N LEU A 8 35.07 13.88 -13.36
CA LEU A 8 33.89 13.93 -14.23
C LEU A 8 33.42 12.54 -14.67
N ASP A 9 34.35 11.60 -14.90
CA ASP A 9 34.00 10.20 -15.18
C ASP A 9 33.33 9.54 -13.97
N VAL A 10 33.80 9.82 -12.74
CA VAL A 10 33.14 9.37 -11.50
C VAL A 10 31.75 10.01 -11.34
N PHE A 11 31.62 11.32 -11.55
CA PHE A 11 30.32 12.00 -11.52
C PHE A 11 29.30 11.35 -12.45
N LYS A 12 29.70 11.06 -13.69
CA LYS A 12 28.86 10.37 -14.66
C LYS A 12 28.44 8.99 -14.16
N LEU A 13 29.40 8.20 -13.67
CA LEU A 13 29.16 6.85 -13.16
C LEU A 13 28.17 6.86 -11.97
N GLN A 14 28.38 7.74 -10.98
CA GLN A 14 27.50 7.77 -9.81
C GLN A 14 26.11 8.29 -10.15
N THR A 15 25.98 9.20 -11.12
CA THR A 15 24.67 9.63 -11.63
C THR A 15 23.90 8.47 -12.28
N GLU A 16 24.59 7.61 -13.01
CA GLU A 16 24.02 6.37 -13.55
C GLU A 16 23.59 5.41 -12.44
N ASN A 17 24.44 5.19 -11.42
CA ASN A 17 24.11 4.35 -10.26
C ASN A 17 22.90 4.86 -9.47
N VAL A 18 22.78 6.18 -9.27
CA VAL A 18 21.59 6.79 -8.65
C VAL A 18 20.36 6.46 -9.49
N SER A 19 20.43 6.63 -10.81
CA SER A 19 19.32 6.32 -11.72
C SER A 19 18.91 4.84 -11.64
N LEU A 20 19.87 3.92 -11.62
CA LEU A 20 19.63 2.47 -11.49
C LEU A 20 19.03 2.11 -10.12
N SER A 21 19.49 2.72 -9.03
CA SER A 21 18.92 2.48 -7.70
C SER A 21 17.44 2.93 -7.62
N HIS A 22 17.09 4.07 -8.21
CA HIS A 22 15.69 4.52 -8.31
C HIS A 22 14.83 3.57 -9.16
N LEU A 23 15.38 3.00 -10.24
CA LEU A 23 14.69 2.00 -11.05
C LEU A 23 14.40 0.73 -10.21
N HIS A 24 15.37 0.26 -9.44
CA HIS A 24 15.22 -0.90 -8.56
C HIS A 24 14.20 -0.65 -7.44
N LEU A 25 14.24 0.55 -6.82
CA LEU A 25 13.23 0.96 -5.85
C LEU A 25 11.82 0.91 -6.46
N ALA A 26 11.65 1.46 -7.67
CA ALA A 26 10.35 1.46 -8.34
C ALA A 26 9.84 0.03 -8.62
N GLN A 27 10.72 -0.90 -8.97
CA GLN A 27 10.35 -2.32 -9.12
C GLN A 27 9.90 -2.92 -7.79
N THR A 28 10.69 -2.72 -6.73
CA THR A 28 10.36 -3.19 -5.37
C THR A 28 9.01 -2.65 -4.90
N MET A 29 8.74 -1.36 -5.10
CA MET A 29 7.46 -0.75 -4.75
C MET A 29 6.27 -1.34 -5.51
N ARG A 30 6.44 -1.71 -6.79
CA ARG A 30 5.38 -2.38 -7.56
C ARG A 30 5.10 -3.78 -7.02
N GLU A 31 6.12 -4.51 -6.61
CA GLU A 31 5.97 -5.83 -5.99
C GLU A 31 5.22 -5.76 -4.66
N GLU A 32 5.58 -4.80 -3.80
CA GLU A 32 4.87 -4.56 -2.54
C GLU A 32 3.41 -4.15 -2.77
N ALA A 33 3.14 -3.29 -3.76
CA ALA A 33 1.78 -2.92 -4.14
C ALA A 33 0.97 -4.14 -4.60
N LYS A 34 1.57 -5.02 -5.41
CA LYS A 34 0.93 -6.26 -5.86
C LYS A 34 0.57 -7.18 -4.70
N LYS A 35 1.47 -7.36 -3.72
CA LYS A 35 1.18 -8.17 -2.51
C LYS A 35 -0.02 -7.61 -1.74
N LEU A 36 -0.14 -6.28 -1.66
CA LEU A 36 -1.29 -5.64 -1.02
C LEU A 36 -2.60 -5.84 -1.79
N GLU A 37 -2.55 -5.80 -3.13
CA GLU A 37 -3.70 -6.12 -3.98
C GLU A 37 -4.17 -7.57 -3.79
N ASP A 38 -3.24 -8.53 -3.79
CA ASP A 38 -3.53 -9.94 -3.57
C ASP A 38 -4.17 -10.18 -2.19
N PHE A 39 -3.63 -9.51 -1.15
CA PHE A 39 -4.21 -9.52 0.19
C PHE A 39 -5.65 -9.00 0.21
N ARG A 40 -5.91 -7.86 -0.45
CA ARG A 40 -7.23 -7.25 -0.54
C ARG A 40 -8.24 -8.18 -1.20
N GLU A 41 -7.89 -8.78 -2.33
CA GLU A 41 -8.81 -9.68 -3.05
C GLU A 41 -9.09 -10.96 -2.24
N LYS A 42 -8.08 -11.52 -1.56
CA LYS A 42 -8.28 -12.67 -0.65
C LYS A 42 -9.23 -12.34 0.51
N GLN A 43 -9.08 -11.19 1.16
CA GLN A 43 -10.00 -10.77 2.22
C GLN A 43 -11.42 -10.59 1.68
N LYS A 44 -11.57 -9.93 0.52
CA LYS A 44 -12.87 -9.72 -0.13
C LYS A 44 -13.58 -11.04 -0.46
N GLU A 45 -12.87 -12.03 -1.01
CA GLU A 45 -13.46 -13.33 -1.34
C GLU A 45 -13.91 -14.09 -0.09
N THR A 46 -13.07 -14.12 0.94
CA THR A 46 -13.35 -14.85 2.18
C THR A 46 -14.48 -14.18 2.98
N ARG A 47 -14.50 -12.85 3.07
CA ARG A 47 -15.60 -12.08 3.67
C ARG A 47 -16.94 -12.37 2.98
N LYS A 48 -16.96 -12.33 1.64
CA LYS A 48 -18.17 -12.59 0.85
C LYS A 48 -18.78 -13.96 1.16
N LYS A 49 -17.96 -15.01 1.33
CA LYS A 49 -18.45 -16.37 1.65
C LYS A 49 -19.18 -16.40 2.99
N VAL A 50 -18.64 -15.73 4.01
CA VAL A 50 -19.25 -15.66 5.35
C VAL A 50 -20.54 -14.84 5.33
N GLU A 51 -20.54 -13.68 4.64
CA GLU A 51 -21.74 -12.85 4.46
C GLU A 51 -22.88 -13.62 3.79
N GLN A 52 -22.58 -14.36 2.71
CA GLN A 52 -23.57 -15.16 1.99
C GLN A 52 -24.13 -16.30 2.85
N HIS A 53 -23.27 -16.97 3.62
CA HIS A 53 -23.72 -18.04 4.52
C HIS A 53 -24.66 -17.50 5.61
N MET A 54 -24.30 -16.37 6.24
CA MET A 54 -25.12 -15.72 7.26
C MET A 54 -26.46 -15.20 6.71
N ASP A 55 -26.47 -14.65 5.49
CA ASP A 55 -27.70 -14.21 4.82
C ASP A 55 -28.65 -15.39 4.56
N ALA A 56 -28.12 -16.53 4.12
CA ALA A 56 -28.91 -17.75 3.91
C ALA A 56 -29.55 -18.25 5.21
N LEU A 57 -28.77 -18.37 6.30
CA LEU A 57 -29.28 -18.77 7.62
C LEU A 57 -30.32 -17.78 8.15
N HIS A 58 -30.08 -16.48 7.97
CA HIS A 58 -31.03 -15.45 8.39
C HIS A 58 -32.37 -15.58 7.67
N LYS A 59 -32.35 -15.74 6.34
CA LYS A 59 -33.55 -15.96 5.52
C LYS A 59 -34.29 -17.24 5.90
N GLN A 60 -33.57 -18.34 6.12
CA GLN A 60 -34.14 -19.62 6.55
C GLN A 60 -34.85 -19.48 7.90
N LYS A 61 -34.20 -18.85 8.89
CA LYS A 61 -34.78 -18.58 10.21
C LYS A 61 -36.03 -17.70 10.11
N ALA A 62 -35.98 -16.62 9.32
CA ALA A 62 -37.12 -15.72 9.12
C ALA A 62 -38.32 -16.42 8.46
N ALA A 63 -38.06 -17.25 7.44
CA ALA A 63 -39.09 -18.04 6.79
C ALA A 63 -39.73 -19.05 7.76
N GLN A 64 -38.93 -19.74 8.57
CA GLN A 64 -39.45 -20.68 9.56
C GLN A 64 -40.22 -19.98 10.68
N TYR A 65 -39.80 -18.78 11.09
CA TYR A 65 -40.53 -17.96 12.06
C TYR A 65 -41.94 -17.65 11.56
N LYS A 66 -42.08 -17.20 10.30
CA LYS A 66 -43.38 -16.93 9.68
C LYS A 66 -44.27 -18.18 9.66
N LYS A 67 -43.74 -19.32 9.21
CA LYS A 67 -44.47 -20.61 9.21
C LYS A 67 -44.96 -21.00 10.61
N THR A 68 -44.12 -20.77 11.63
CA THR A 68 -44.45 -21.08 13.03
C THR A 68 -45.56 -20.17 13.56
N ALA A 69 -45.54 -18.88 13.21
CA ALA A 69 -46.59 -17.94 13.58
C ALA A 69 -47.94 -18.28 12.92
N ASP A 70 -47.93 -18.65 11.65
CA ASP A 70 -49.12 -19.07 10.91
C ASP A 70 -49.70 -20.40 11.47
N ALA A 71 -48.83 -21.35 11.80
CA ALA A 71 -49.21 -22.61 12.45
C ALA A 71 -49.83 -22.36 13.84
N LYS A 72 -49.26 -21.45 14.64
CA LYS A 72 -49.83 -21.04 15.93
C LYS A 72 -51.25 -20.50 15.77
N LYS A 73 -51.45 -19.55 14.85
CA LYS A 73 -52.78 -18.96 14.59
C LYS A 73 -53.80 -20.02 14.16
N THR A 74 -53.37 -20.98 13.34
CA THR A 74 -54.20 -22.09 12.88
C THR A 74 -54.60 -23.00 14.04
N TYR A 75 -53.63 -23.40 14.86
CA TYR A 75 -53.85 -24.18 16.07
C TYR A 75 -54.85 -23.50 17.01
N GLU A 76 -54.64 -22.22 17.33
CA GLU A 76 -55.55 -21.44 18.18
C GLU A 76 -56.97 -21.38 17.62
N GLN A 77 -57.12 -21.26 16.30
CA GLN A 77 -58.44 -21.31 15.67
C GLN A 77 -59.08 -22.70 15.80
N LYS A 78 -58.32 -23.79 15.60
CA LYS A 78 -58.84 -25.15 15.72
C LYS A 78 -59.22 -25.53 17.16
N CYS A 79 -58.52 -24.99 18.15
CA CYS A 79 -58.94 -25.11 19.55
C CYS A 79 -60.28 -24.41 19.80
N ARG A 80 -60.48 -23.19 19.29
CA ARG A 80 -61.77 -22.50 19.39
C ARG A 80 -62.90 -23.26 18.67
N ASP A 81 -62.64 -23.77 17.46
CA ASP A 81 -63.62 -24.58 16.72
C ASP A 81 -64.04 -25.85 17.49
N LYS A 82 -63.07 -26.48 18.18
CA LYS A 82 -63.31 -27.65 19.06
C LYS A 82 -64.18 -27.27 20.26
N GLU A 83 -63.83 -26.21 20.98
CA GLU A 83 -64.60 -25.73 22.13
C GLU A 83 -66.04 -25.37 21.76
N GLU A 84 -66.24 -24.71 20.61
CA GLU A 84 -67.57 -24.39 20.10
C GLU A 84 -68.38 -25.66 19.76
N ALA A 85 -67.74 -26.66 19.13
CA ALA A 85 -68.39 -27.93 18.83
C ALA A 85 -68.81 -28.69 20.10
N GLU A 86 -67.93 -28.73 21.12
CA GLU A 86 -68.20 -29.35 22.43
C GLU A 86 -69.33 -28.63 23.18
N GLN A 87 -69.32 -27.29 23.22
CA GLN A 87 -70.40 -26.49 23.82
C GLN A 87 -71.73 -26.70 23.10
N ASN A 88 -71.72 -26.72 21.76
CA ASN A 88 -72.92 -26.94 20.97
C ASN A 88 -73.48 -28.35 21.15
N MET A 89 -72.63 -29.37 21.28
CA MET A 89 -73.04 -30.73 21.62
C MET A 89 -73.68 -30.79 23.01
N ASN A 90 -73.06 -30.18 24.02
CA ASN A 90 -73.57 -30.15 25.41
C ASN A 90 -74.92 -29.42 25.53
N ARG A 91 -75.08 -28.27 24.87
CA ARG A 91 -76.36 -27.51 24.88
C ARG A 91 -77.53 -28.28 24.28
N ASN A 92 -77.23 -29.18 23.35
CA ASN A 92 -78.22 -29.94 22.59
C ASN A 92 -78.40 -31.39 23.10
N ALA A 93 -77.74 -31.76 24.21
CA ALA A 93 -77.69 -33.13 24.72
C ALA A 93 -79.05 -33.69 25.18
N THR A 94 -80.00 -32.82 25.58
CA THR A 94 -81.31 -33.20 26.13
C THR A 94 -82.50 -32.80 25.25
N THR A 95 -82.27 -32.03 24.19
CA THR A 95 -83.31 -31.42 23.34
C THR A 95 -83.30 -31.93 21.89
N SER A 96 -82.31 -32.72 21.51
CA SER A 96 -82.11 -33.19 20.12
C SER A 96 -82.69 -34.57 19.87
N SER A 97 -83.06 -34.83 18.61
CA SER A 97 -83.30 -36.21 18.15
C SER A 97 -82.00 -37.03 18.16
N SER A 98 -82.12 -38.35 18.36
CA SER A 98 -80.99 -39.30 18.32
C SER A 98 -80.09 -39.12 17.07
N LYS A 99 -80.70 -38.91 15.89
CA LYS A 99 -79.99 -38.72 14.62
C LYS A 99 -79.22 -37.39 14.55
N GLN A 100 -79.73 -36.34 15.21
CA GLN A 100 -79.00 -35.07 15.37
C GLN A 100 -77.84 -35.20 16.35
N GLN A 101 -78.04 -35.97 17.42
CA GLN A 101 -77.04 -36.20 18.45
C GLN A 101 -75.81 -36.94 17.89
N GLU A 102 -76.02 -37.96 17.04
CA GLU A 102 -74.93 -38.61 16.29
C GLU A 102 -74.15 -37.64 15.41
N LYS A 103 -74.85 -36.75 14.69
CA LYS A 103 -74.21 -35.76 13.81
C LYS A 103 -73.36 -34.76 14.60
N LEU A 104 -73.86 -34.29 15.75
CA LEU A 104 -73.13 -33.38 16.64
C LEU A 104 -71.91 -34.07 17.26
N TYR A 105 -72.04 -35.34 17.65
CA TYR A 105 -70.92 -36.14 18.15
C TYR A 105 -69.84 -36.32 17.08
N ALA A 106 -70.21 -36.69 15.85
CA ALA A 106 -69.27 -36.84 14.74
C ALA A 106 -68.54 -35.52 14.44
N LYS A 107 -69.25 -34.38 14.43
CA LYS A 107 -68.64 -33.05 14.24
C LYS A 107 -67.65 -32.71 15.36
N THR A 108 -67.98 -33.06 16.61
CA THR A 108 -67.11 -32.83 17.76
C THR A 108 -65.84 -33.68 17.69
N GLN A 109 -65.96 -34.95 17.32
CA GLN A 109 -64.79 -35.83 17.11
C GLN A 109 -63.90 -35.34 15.97
N GLN A 110 -64.50 -34.88 14.86
CA GLN A 110 -63.74 -34.30 13.75
C GLN A 110 -63.01 -33.02 14.19
N ALA A 111 -63.68 -32.10 14.89
CA ALA A 111 -63.06 -30.88 15.40
C ALA A 111 -61.88 -31.20 16.35
N LYS A 112 -62.06 -32.19 17.24
CA LYS A 112 -61.00 -32.69 18.12
C LYS A 112 -59.79 -33.21 17.34
N GLN A 113 -60.00 -34.09 16.37
CA GLN A 113 -58.91 -34.62 15.53
C GLN A 113 -58.18 -33.50 14.76
N THR A 114 -58.91 -32.50 14.23
CA THR A 114 -58.28 -31.38 13.51
C THR A 114 -57.48 -30.46 14.43
N ALA A 115 -57.91 -30.29 15.69
CA ALA A 115 -57.16 -29.54 16.69
C ALA A 115 -55.88 -30.28 17.12
N GLU A 116 -55.98 -31.60 17.33
CA GLU A 116 -54.81 -32.46 17.64
C GLU A 116 -53.79 -32.46 16.49
N GLU A 117 -54.24 -32.49 15.23
CA GLU A 117 -53.32 -32.38 14.09
C GLU A 117 -52.65 -31.01 14.02
N ALA A 118 -53.42 -29.92 14.22
CA ALA A 118 -52.86 -28.58 14.24
C ALA A 118 -51.85 -28.38 15.38
N ASP A 119 -52.09 -29.00 16.55
CA ASP A 119 -51.17 -29.01 17.69
C ASP A 119 -49.84 -29.70 17.34
N ARG A 120 -49.92 -30.88 16.72
CA ARG A 120 -48.72 -31.61 16.26
C ARG A 120 -47.90 -30.78 15.28
N ILE A 121 -48.54 -30.14 14.31
CA ILE A 121 -47.88 -29.27 13.32
C ILE A 121 -47.26 -28.05 14.00
N TYR A 122 -47.98 -27.39 14.90
CA TYR A 122 -47.47 -26.22 15.61
C TYR A 122 -46.26 -26.59 16.49
N SER A 123 -46.38 -27.64 17.30
CA SER A 123 -45.29 -28.16 18.16
C SER A 123 -44.04 -28.52 17.35
N HIS A 124 -44.21 -29.21 16.21
CA HIS A 124 -43.11 -29.52 15.30
C HIS A 124 -42.43 -28.24 14.76
N ASN A 125 -43.21 -27.26 14.30
CA ASN A 125 -42.66 -26.00 13.80
C ASN A 125 -41.91 -25.20 14.88
N VAL A 126 -42.40 -25.20 16.12
CA VAL A 126 -41.72 -24.59 17.27
C VAL A 126 -40.38 -25.27 17.53
N SER A 127 -40.34 -26.61 17.54
CA SER A 127 -39.10 -27.37 17.71
C SER A 127 -38.09 -27.07 16.60
N LEU A 128 -38.53 -27.04 15.34
CA LEU A 128 -37.68 -26.73 14.20
C LEU A 128 -37.14 -25.29 14.25
N LEU A 129 -37.99 -24.31 14.60
CA LEU A 129 -37.57 -22.92 14.79
C LEU A 129 -36.51 -22.79 15.89
N GLY A 130 -36.66 -23.55 16.98
CA GLY A 130 -35.66 -23.61 18.06
C GLY A 130 -34.29 -24.04 17.55
N LYS A 131 -34.23 -25.12 16.77
CA LYS A 131 -32.99 -25.63 16.17
C LYS A 131 -32.35 -24.61 15.22
N LEU A 132 -33.14 -24.01 14.31
CA LEU A 132 -32.62 -23.01 13.38
C LEU A 132 -32.14 -21.73 14.08
N ARG A 133 -32.77 -21.36 15.19
CA ARG A 133 -32.33 -20.23 16.01
C ARG A 133 -30.97 -20.52 16.66
N GLU A 134 -30.79 -21.72 17.20
CA GLU A 134 -29.52 -22.15 17.81
C GLU A 134 -28.39 -22.20 16.78
N GLU A 135 -28.64 -22.81 15.62
CA GLU A 135 -27.69 -22.82 14.49
C GLU A 135 -27.30 -21.40 14.06
N TRP A 136 -28.30 -20.52 13.87
CA TRP A 136 -28.04 -19.13 13.51
C TRP A 136 -27.22 -18.39 14.58
N LEU A 137 -27.48 -18.60 15.87
CA LEU A 137 -26.71 -17.97 16.95
C LEU A 137 -25.26 -18.45 16.94
N ASN A 138 -25.04 -19.75 16.81
CA ASN A 138 -23.70 -20.34 16.80
C ASN A 138 -22.89 -19.85 15.60
N GLU A 139 -23.48 -19.82 14.40
CA GLU A 139 -22.79 -19.31 13.20
C GLU A 139 -22.62 -17.79 13.24
N HIS A 140 -23.54 -17.05 13.84
CA HIS A 140 -23.39 -15.61 14.01
C HIS A 140 -22.18 -15.24 14.87
N VAL A 141 -21.96 -15.95 15.99
CA VAL A 141 -20.78 -15.75 16.83
C VAL A 141 -19.50 -16.05 16.04
N LYS A 142 -19.45 -17.18 15.34
CA LYS A 142 -18.29 -17.53 14.49
C LYS A 142 -18.02 -16.50 13.40
N ALA A 143 -19.07 -15.94 12.79
CA ALA A 143 -18.95 -14.89 11.78
C ALA A 143 -18.36 -13.60 12.39
N CYS A 144 -18.80 -13.21 13.59
CA CYS A 144 -18.24 -12.07 14.31
C CYS A 144 -16.75 -12.26 14.63
N GLU A 145 -16.38 -13.42 15.18
CA GLU A 145 -14.97 -13.77 15.47
C GLU A 145 -14.11 -13.77 14.19
N PHE A 146 -14.67 -14.26 13.08
CA PHE A 146 -14.01 -14.24 11.79
C PHE A 146 -13.77 -12.80 11.29
N PHE A 147 -14.77 -11.92 11.36
CA PHE A 147 -14.63 -10.52 10.93
C PHE A 147 -13.68 -9.74 11.82
N GLU A 148 -13.70 -9.98 13.14
CA GLU A 148 -12.73 -9.41 14.08
C GLU A 148 -11.31 -9.82 13.69
N LYS A 149 -11.08 -11.11 13.42
CA LYS A 149 -9.78 -11.62 12.98
C LYS A 149 -9.33 -10.98 11.66
N GLN A 150 -10.24 -10.80 10.70
CA GLN A 150 -9.93 -10.10 9.45
C GLN A 150 -9.52 -8.66 9.67
N GLU A 151 -10.16 -7.97 10.61
CA GLU A 151 -9.85 -6.57 10.90
C GLU A 151 -8.51 -6.42 11.61
N VAL A 152 -8.19 -7.31 12.56
CA VAL A 152 -6.86 -7.40 13.18
C VAL A 152 -5.79 -7.62 12.11
N GLU A 153 -6.01 -8.56 11.19
CA GLU A 153 -5.08 -8.85 10.09
C GLU A 153 -4.93 -7.65 9.14
N ARG A 154 -6.03 -6.94 8.83
CA ARG A 154 -6.04 -5.75 7.97
C ARG A 154 -5.20 -4.63 8.58
N ILE A 155 -5.44 -4.32 9.85
CA ILE A 155 -4.69 -3.27 10.56
C ILE A 155 -3.20 -3.62 10.62
N SER A 156 -2.86 -4.85 11.02
CA SER A 156 -1.47 -5.30 11.10
C SER A 156 -0.76 -5.24 9.75
N THR A 157 -1.41 -5.75 8.69
CA THR A 157 -0.85 -5.79 7.34
C THR A 157 -0.62 -4.39 6.79
N LEU A 158 -1.62 -3.49 6.88
CA LEU A 158 -1.48 -2.13 6.37
C LEU A 158 -0.39 -1.36 7.09
N ARG A 159 -0.33 -1.46 8.42
CA ARG A 159 0.75 -0.83 9.21
C ARG A 159 2.12 -1.32 8.73
N ASN A 160 2.30 -2.63 8.57
CA ASN A 160 3.58 -3.20 8.17
C ASN A 160 3.96 -2.82 6.74
N VAL A 161 3.01 -2.80 5.79
CA VAL A 161 3.26 -2.38 4.40
C VAL A 161 3.70 -0.92 4.34
N VAL A 162 3.01 -0.02 5.05
CA VAL A 162 3.38 1.40 5.11
C VAL A 162 4.77 1.57 5.74
N TRP A 163 5.04 0.85 6.83
CA TRP A 163 6.35 0.87 7.47
C TRP A 163 7.47 0.44 6.51
N THR A 164 7.30 -0.70 5.83
CA THR A 164 8.26 -1.19 4.83
C THR A 164 8.45 -0.22 3.68
N HIS A 165 7.36 0.38 3.19
CA HIS A 165 7.42 1.40 2.13
C HIS A 165 8.28 2.61 2.54
N LEU A 166 8.08 3.12 3.76
CA LEU A 166 8.88 4.22 4.29
C LEU A 166 10.34 3.84 4.50
N ASN A 167 10.63 2.59 4.89
CA ASN A 167 12.01 2.10 5.01
C ASN A 167 12.71 2.06 3.65
N HIS A 168 12.02 1.62 2.59
CA HIS A 168 12.59 1.63 1.24
C HIS A 168 12.91 3.05 0.77
N LEU A 169 12.03 4.02 1.03
CA LEU A 169 12.30 5.43 0.72
C LEU A 169 13.48 5.98 1.52
N SER A 170 13.54 5.67 2.81
CA SER A 170 14.63 6.11 3.70
C SER A 170 15.97 5.52 3.25
N GLN A 171 15.99 4.23 2.92
CA GLN A 171 17.18 3.57 2.39
C GLN A 171 17.64 4.20 1.08
N GLN A 172 16.71 4.56 0.18
CA GLN A 172 17.06 5.24 -1.07
C GLN A 172 17.72 6.61 -0.83
N CYS A 173 17.27 7.37 0.17
CA CYS A 173 17.91 8.63 0.54
C CYS A 173 19.36 8.39 0.98
N VAL A 174 19.61 7.39 1.83
CA VAL A 174 20.96 7.03 2.29
C VAL A 174 21.84 6.60 1.11
N THR A 175 21.35 5.70 0.27
CA THR A 175 22.09 5.23 -0.90
C THR A 175 22.45 6.38 -1.84
N SER A 176 21.51 7.29 -2.13
CA SER A 176 21.79 8.45 -2.98
C SER A 176 22.82 9.38 -2.35
N ASP A 177 22.73 9.64 -1.04
CA ASP A 177 23.69 10.48 -0.32
C ASP A 177 25.12 9.91 -0.37
N GLU A 178 25.27 8.60 -0.16
CA GLU A 178 26.55 7.90 -0.28
C GLU A 178 27.14 8.04 -1.70
N LEU A 179 26.32 7.89 -2.74
CA LEU A 179 26.77 8.04 -4.13
C LEU A 179 27.20 9.47 -4.45
N TYR A 180 26.51 10.48 -3.90
CA TYR A 180 26.90 11.89 -4.05
C TYR A 180 28.19 12.22 -3.28
N GLU A 181 28.37 11.62 -2.12
CA GLU A 181 29.60 11.75 -1.33
C GLU A 181 30.82 11.20 -2.09
N GLU A 182 30.68 10.08 -2.80
CA GLU A 182 31.77 9.55 -3.65
C GLU A 182 32.17 10.50 -4.78
N VAL A 183 31.21 11.25 -5.34
CA VAL A 183 31.53 12.32 -6.31
C VAL A 183 32.32 13.45 -5.65
N ARG A 184 31.89 13.91 -4.46
CA ARG A 184 32.57 14.97 -3.71
C ARG A 184 34.01 14.59 -3.38
N LYS A 185 34.23 13.39 -2.83
CA LYS A 185 35.58 12.85 -2.57
C LYS A 185 36.45 12.78 -3.82
N SER A 186 35.88 12.43 -4.98
CA SER A 186 36.64 12.45 -6.23
C SER A 186 37.02 13.88 -6.64
N LEU A 187 36.13 14.86 -6.46
CA LEU A 187 36.40 16.26 -6.80
C LEU A 187 37.49 16.86 -5.90
N GLU A 188 37.57 16.47 -4.63
CA GLU A 188 38.64 16.87 -3.72
C GLU A 188 40.04 16.41 -4.18
N GLN A 189 40.11 15.37 -5.03
CA GLN A 189 41.37 14.89 -5.61
C GLN A 189 41.80 15.65 -6.87
N CYS A 190 41.02 16.64 -7.34
CA CYS A 190 41.39 17.45 -8.50
C CYS A 190 42.60 18.34 -8.17
N ASN A 191 43.65 18.26 -9.00
CA ASN A 191 44.84 19.10 -8.88
C ASN A 191 45.02 19.95 -10.14
N ILE A 192 44.73 21.25 -10.01
CA ILE A 192 44.81 22.21 -11.12
C ILE A 192 46.23 22.28 -11.70
N GLN A 193 47.26 22.28 -10.85
CA GLN A 193 48.64 22.41 -11.29
C GLN A 193 49.08 21.17 -12.09
N GLU A 194 48.79 19.98 -11.57
CA GLU A 194 49.07 18.71 -12.28
C GLU A 194 48.33 18.64 -13.62
N ASP A 195 47.09 19.13 -13.67
CA ASP A 195 46.28 19.13 -14.90
C ASP A 195 46.85 20.07 -15.97
N ILE A 196 47.30 21.26 -15.57
CA ILE A 196 47.95 22.22 -16.47
C ILE A 196 49.31 21.68 -16.95
N GLU A 197 50.12 21.12 -16.05
CA GLU A 197 51.39 20.49 -16.41
C GLU A 197 51.19 19.32 -17.37
N HIS A 198 50.18 18.46 -17.10
CA HIS A 198 49.81 17.37 -17.99
C HIS A 198 49.42 17.88 -19.38
N PHE A 199 48.65 18.96 -19.46
CA PHE A 199 48.27 19.58 -20.73
C PHE A 199 49.47 20.16 -21.48
N ILE A 200 50.33 20.95 -20.83
CA ILE A 200 51.54 21.53 -21.43
C ILE A 200 52.44 20.41 -21.97
N ASN A 201 52.68 19.38 -21.16
CA ASN A 201 53.52 18.25 -21.57
C ASN A 201 52.96 17.51 -22.79
N LEU A 202 51.64 17.41 -22.92
CA LEU A 202 50.97 16.74 -24.03
C LEU A 202 50.86 17.61 -25.30
N ARG A 203 50.82 18.94 -25.16
CA ARG A 203 50.49 19.88 -26.26
C ARG A 203 51.57 20.91 -26.58
N ARG A 204 52.71 20.93 -25.88
CA ARG A 204 53.81 21.86 -26.17
C ARG A 204 54.28 21.74 -27.62
N THR A 205 54.51 22.87 -28.27
CA THR A 205 54.97 22.98 -29.66
C THR A 205 56.45 23.36 -29.79
N GLY A 206 57.12 23.55 -28.66
CA GLY A 206 58.52 23.99 -28.57
C GLY A 206 58.69 24.92 -27.37
N ASP A 207 59.92 25.02 -26.87
CA ASP A 207 60.33 25.89 -25.76
C ASP A 207 61.06 27.15 -26.23
N LYS A 208 61.42 27.20 -27.53
CA LYS A 208 62.15 28.31 -28.13
C LYS A 208 61.24 29.14 -29.03
N PRO A 209 61.12 30.46 -28.81
CA PRO A 209 60.44 31.34 -29.74
C PRO A 209 61.19 31.36 -31.10
N PRO A 210 60.50 31.65 -32.22
CA PRO A 210 61.16 31.85 -33.51
C PRO A 210 62.27 32.89 -33.40
N ALA A 211 63.42 32.62 -34.01
CA ALA A 211 64.53 33.55 -34.03
C ALA A 211 64.14 34.85 -34.74
N SER A 212 64.63 35.98 -34.25
CA SER A 212 64.47 37.27 -34.95
C SER A 212 65.14 37.20 -36.32
N VAL A 213 64.47 37.66 -37.36
CA VAL A 213 65.05 37.75 -38.71
C VAL A 213 66.00 38.97 -38.73
N PRO A 214 67.33 38.78 -38.88
CA PRO A 214 68.23 39.92 -39.02
C PRO A 214 68.02 40.60 -40.37
N TYR A 215 68.29 41.91 -40.44
CA TYR A 215 68.36 42.61 -41.73
C TYR A 215 69.61 42.16 -42.48
N GLU A 216 69.42 41.61 -43.68
CA GLU A 216 70.50 41.21 -44.58
C GLU A 216 70.56 42.17 -45.77
N ASN A 217 71.63 42.96 -45.83
CA ASN A 217 71.88 43.83 -46.98
C ASN A 217 72.63 43.05 -48.06
N PHE A 218 72.07 43.00 -49.28
CA PHE A 218 72.63 42.28 -50.43
C PHE A 218 74.10 42.61 -50.75
N TYR A 219 74.57 43.82 -50.40
CA TYR A 219 75.90 44.32 -50.73
C TYR A 219 76.90 44.33 -49.54
N ASN A 220 76.50 43.95 -48.33
CA ASN A 220 77.35 44.03 -47.14
C ASN A 220 77.33 42.73 -46.32
N TYR A 221 78.22 41.79 -46.66
CA TYR A 221 78.46 40.56 -45.89
C TYR A 221 79.30 40.76 -44.61
N GLN A 222 79.77 41.99 -44.33
CA GLN A 222 80.70 42.25 -43.23
C GLN A 222 80.27 43.44 -42.34
N ARG A 223 79.14 43.32 -41.62
CA ARG A 223 78.97 44.03 -40.34
C ARG A 223 78.20 43.16 -39.35
N SER A 224 78.79 42.95 -38.18
CA SER A 224 78.22 42.27 -37.03
C SER A 224 76.90 42.93 -36.60
N ALA A 225 75.84 42.11 -36.47
CA ALA A 225 74.52 42.55 -36.04
C ALA A 225 74.56 43.07 -34.59
N PRO A 226 73.76 44.10 -34.23
CA PRO A 226 73.64 44.52 -32.84
C PRO A 226 72.88 43.45 -32.04
N THR A 227 73.46 42.99 -30.93
CA THR A 227 72.73 42.18 -29.93
C THR A 227 71.62 43.03 -29.29
N ARG A 228 70.37 42.69 -29.59
CA ARG A 228 69.21 43.21 -28.85
C ARG A 228 68.65 42.09 -27.97
N SER A 229 68.61 42.35 -26.66
CA SER A 229 68.09 41.42 -25.65
C SER A 229 66.61 41.14 -25.88
N LEU A 230 66.23 39.85 -25.82
CA LEU A 230 64.83 39.40 -25.83
C LEU A 230 64.05 40.04 -24.66
N PRO A 231 62.79 40.44 -24.86
CA PRO A 231 61.93 40.74 -23.73
C PRO A 231 61.74 39.46 -22.92
N THR A 232 61.95 39.52 -21.61
CA THR A 232 61.52 38.47 -20.68
C THR A 232 60.02 38.25 -20.86
N ALA A 233 59.63 37.10 -21.41
CA ALA A 233 58.24 36.67 -21.41
C ALA A 233 57.79 36.60 -19.95
N GLY A 234 56.92 37.53 -19.55
CA GLY A 234 56.31 37.51 -18.22
C GLY A 234 55.64 36.16 -18.03
N ARG A 235 56.13 35.36 -17.07
CA ARG A 235 55.43 34.15 -16.64
C ARG A 235 54.01 34.58 -16.26
N ARG A 236 52.99 33.93 -16.84
CA ARG A 236 51.60 34.09 -16.37
C ARG A 236 51.62 33.89 -14.85
N ALA A 237 51.02 34.83 -14.12
CA ALA A 237 50.85 34.71 -12.69
C ALA A 237 50.20 33.35 -12.37
N ALA A 238 50.66 32.70 -11.30
CA ALA A 238 50.04 31.48 -10.82
C ALA A 238 48.54 31.73 -10.61
N ALA A 239 47.70 30.74 -10.96
CA ALA A 239 46.29 30.82 -10.63
C ALA A 239 46.15 31.05 -9.11
N PRO A 240 45.22 31.91 -8.66
CA PRO A 240 44.98 32.08 -7.24
C PRO A 240 44.69 30.72 -6.60
N PRO A 241 45.20 30.47 -5.38
CA PRO A 241 44.91 29.22 -4.69
C PRO A 241 43.38 29.08 -4.55
N PRO A 242 42.86 27.83 -4.57
CA PRO A 242 41.46 27.61 -4.22
C PRO A 242 41.20 28.26 -2.84
N PRO A 243 40.02 28.87 -2.63
CA PRO A 243 39.69 29.44 -1.32
C PRO A 243 39.91 28.36 -0.26
N THR A 244 40.81 28.64 0.68
CA THR A 244 40.94 27.85 1.89
C THR A 244 39.60 27.88 2.62
N ALA A 245 39.26 26.78 3.28
CA ALA A 245 37.99 26.52 3.98
C ALA A 245 37.56 27.57 5.04
N GLU A 246 38.29 28.68 5.18
CA GLU A 246 37.92 29.84 6.00
C GLU A 246 36.91 30.77 5.30
N ASN A 247 36.74 30.68 3.98
CA ASN A 247 35.71 31.42 3.22
C ASN A 247 34.82 30.44 2.45
N ASP A 248 34.06 29.65 3.20
CA ASP A 248 32.97 28.86 2.64
C ASP A 248 31.91 29.84 2.08
N PRO A 249 31.50 29.81 0.79
CA PRO A 249 30.17 30.29 0.46
C PRO A 249 29.25 29.42 1.29
N LEU A 250 28.46 29.99 2.21
CA LEU A 250 27.48 29.28 3.02
C LEU A 250 26.75 28.26 2.12
N TYR A 251 27.21 27.01 2.12
CA TYR A 251 26.36 25.91 1.75
C TYR A 251 25.24 25.99 2.76
N SER A 252 24.02 26.17 2.26
CA SER A 252 22.81 26.26 3.06
C SER A 252 22.74 25.05 4.00
N THR A 253 23.33 25.20 5.17
CA THR A 253 23.24 24.24 6.24
C THR A 253 21.82 24.34 6.78
N VAL A 254 21.31 23.24 7.31
CA VAL A 254 19.99 23.09 7.92
C VAL A 254 19.75 24.09 9.10
N ALA A 255 20.72 24.95 9.41
CA ALA A 255 20.67 26.02 10.39
C ALA A 255 19.97 27.31 9.89
N GLU A 256 19.61 27.42 8.61
CA GLU A 256 18.76 28.51 8.11
C GLU A 256 17.37 28.47 8.79
N PRO A 257 16.91 29.55 9.46
CA PRO A 257 15.68 29.55 10.26
C PRO A 257 14.38 29.33 9.47
N GLY A 258 14.46 29.16 8.15
CA GLY A 258 13.34 29.02 7.22
C GLY A 258 13.04 27.58 6.79
N TYR A 259 13.87 26.59 7.11
CA TYR A 259 13.55 25.20 6.80
C TYR A 259 12.56 24.65 7.83
N SER A 260 11.28 24.71 7.47
CA SER A 260 10.16 24.22 8.27
C SER A 260 10.35 22.76 8.68
N LEU A 261 10.79 22.55 9.91
CA LEU A 261 10.56 21.31 10.65
C LEU A 261 9.05 21.22 10.93
N ILE A 262 8.43 20.20 10.34
CA ILE A 262 7.06 19.77 10.65
C ILE A 262 6.94 19.71 12.19
N ARG A 263 6.09 20.56 12.76
CA ARG A 263 5.73 20.50 14.18
C ARG A 263 4.44 19.67 14.29
N TYR A 264 4.52 18.63 15.12
CA TYR A 264 3.39 17.76 15.51
C TYR A 264 2.24 18.55 16.13
#